data_AF-A0A3D0UN03-F1
#
_entry.id   AF-A0A3D0UN03-F1
#
_cell.length_a   1.000
_cell.length_b   1.000
_cell.length_c   1.000
_cell.angle_alpha   90.00
_cell.angle_beta   90.00
_cell.angle_gamma   90.00
#
_symmetry.space_group_name_H-M   'P 1'
#
loop_
_entity.id
_entity.type
_entity.pdbx_description
1 polymer ?
#
loop_
_entity_poly.entity_id
_entity_poly.type
_entity_poly.pdbx_seq_one_letter_code
_entity_poly.pdbx_strand_id
1 'polypeptide(L)'
;MSVNSTLVNQKSIEAGYHLLKATAFSGIKLPKKVKFKASSLSKYWGMYIWPDNILIVNTRIRSVDFMLKVIAHEMIHSAWETNAPCASDHELHDGNFNALADVICHEMKWKGGV
;
A
#
# COMPACT_ATOMS: atom_id res chain seq x y z
N MET A 1 -13.85 0.17 -29.70
CA MET A 1 -14.05 0.62 -28.30
C MET A 1 -12.68 0.98 -27.74
N SER A 2 -12.41 2.26 -27.47
CA SER A 2 -11.15 2.64 -26.79
C SER A 2 -11.31 2.33 -25.30
N VAL A 3 -10.58 1.34 -24.80
CA VAL A 3 -10.46 1.14 -23.37
C VAL A 3 -9.67 2.32 -22.83
N ASN A 4 -10.34 3.27 -22.17
CA ASN A 4 -9.67 4.30 -21.38
C ASN A 4 -8.99 3.59 -20.20
N SER A 5 -7.80 3.03 -20.42
CA SER A 5 -7.06 2.35 -19.36
C SER A 5 -6.42 3.41 -18.47
N THR A 6 -6.99 3.62 -17.28
CA THR A 6 -6.31 4.37 -16.23
C THR A 6 -5.16 3.53 -15.68
N LEU A 7 -4.00 4.16 -15.47
CA LEU A 7 -2.82 3.53 -14.86
C LEU A 7 -3.22 2.79 -13.57
N VAL A 8 -3.93 3.49 -12.69
CA VAL A 8 -4.50 2.92 -11.47
C VAL A 8 -5.90 2.39 -11.75
N ASN A 9 -6.01 1.08 -11.65
CA ASN A 9 -7.24 0.29 -11.67
C ASN A 9 -7.07 -0.92 -10.73
N GLN A 10 -8.13 -1.67 -10.46
CA GLN A 10 -8.08 -2.81 -9.54
C GLN A 10 -6.95 -3.81 -9.87
N LYS A 11 -6.77 -4.15 -11.15
CA LYS A 11 -5.75 -5.11 -11.60
C LYS A 11 -4.33 -4.60 -11.37
N SER A 12 -4.07 -3.32 -11.65
CA SER A 12 -2.74 -2.72 -11.41
C SER A 12 -2.38 -2.66 -9.92
N ILE A 13 -3.38 -2.42 -9.06
CA ILE A 13 -3.19 -2.38 -7.60
C ILE A 13 -2.88 -3.78 -7.10
N GLU A 14 -3.66 -4.78 -7.51
CA GLU A 14 -3.44 -6.18 -7.17
C GLU A 14 -2.06 -6.67 -7.63
N ALA A 15 -1.66 -6.35 -8.87
CA ALA A 15 -0.33 -6.69 -9.38
C ALA A 15 0.79 -6.02 -8.57
N GLY A 16 0.65 -4.73 -8.23
CA GLY A 16 1.61 -4.00 -7.41
C GLY A 16 1.72 -4.58 -5.99
N TYR A 17 0.59 -4.92 -5.37
CA TYR A 17 0.55 -5.57 -4.07
C TYR A 17 1.27 -6.92 -4.08
N HIS A 18 1.03 -7.75 -5.10
CA HIS A 18 1.68 -9.05 -5.21
C HIS A 18 3.18 -8.95 -5.50
N LEU A 19 3.61 -7.98 -6.32
CA LEU A 19 5.02 -7.69 -6.54
C LEU A 19 5.71 -7.33 -5.22
N LEU A 20 5.15 -6.38 -4.45
CA LEU A 20 5.70 -5.95 -3.17
C LEU A 20 5.68 -7.06 -2.12
N LYS A 21 4.61 -7.86 -2.07
CA LYS A 21 4.51 -9.04 -1.20
C LYS A 21 5.61 -10.06 -1.47
N ALA A 22 5.95 -10.30 -2.74
CA ALA A 22 6.98 -11.24 -3.14
C ALA A 22 8.42 -10.69 -2.98
N THR A 23 8.57 -9.38 -2.86
CA THR A 23 9.87 -8.70 -2.78
C THR A 23 10.06 -8.11 -1.38
N ALA A 24 9.75 -6.83 -1.20
CA ALA A 24 10.07 -6.07 0.00
C ALA A 24 9.32 -6.54 1.27
N PHE A 25 8.18 -7.22 1.12
CA PHE A 25 7.41 -7.79 2.23
C PHE A 25 7.58 -9.31 2.38
N SER A 26 8.60 -9.90 1.75
CA SER A 26 8.89 -11.33 1.90
C SER A 26 9.15 -11.66 3.38
N GLY A 27 8.39 -12.62 3.92
CA GLY A 27 8.48 -13.00 5.34
C GLY A 27 7.66 -12.13 6.31
N ILE A 28 7.09 -11.01 5.85
CA ILE A 28 6.16 -10.20 6.65
C ILE A 28 4.75 -10.78 6.57
N LYS A 29 4.13 -11.02 7.73
CA LYS A 29 2.75 -11.51 7.78
C LYS A 29 1.79 -10.39 7.39
N LEU A 30 1.08 -10.60 6.29
CA LEU A 30 0.03 -9.73 5.76
C LEU A 30 -1.35 -10.42 5.87
N PRO A 31 -2.47 -9.69 5.70
CA PRO A 31 -3.79 -10.28 5.69
C PRO A 31 -3.95 -11.38 4.63
N LYS A 32 -4.70 -12.43 4.97
CA LYS A 32 -4.95 -13.56 4.05
C LYS A 32 -5.75 -13.16 2.82
N LYS A 33 -6.65 -12.19 2.94
CA LYS A 33 -7.49 -11.69 1.86
C LYS A 33 -7.50 -10.17 1.91
N VAL A 34 -7.19 -9.53 0.79
CA VAL A 34 -7.23 -8.07 0.61
C VAL A 34 -8.16 -7.78 -0.57
N LYS A 35 -9.06 -6.82 -0.41
CA LYS A 35 -9.89 -6.30 -1.50
C LYS A 35 -9.21 -5.07 -2.09
N PHE A 36 -9.13 -4.98 -3.42
CA PHE A 36 -8.47 -3.87 -4.10
C PHE A 36 -9.51 -2.93 -4.72
N LYS A 37 -9.36 -1.63 -4.52
CA LYS A 37 -10.26 -0.62 -5.08
C LYS A 37 -9.48 0.56 -5.64
N ALA A 38 -9.78 0.95 -6.87
CA ALA A 38 -9.33 2.21 -7.42
C ALA A 38 -10.43 3.26 -7.18
N SER A 39 -10.07 4.41 -6.60
CA SER A 39 -11.05 5.48 -6.34
C SER A 39 -10.44 6.87 -6.49
N SER A 40 -11.24 7.87 -6.82
CA SER A 40 -10.79 9.27 -6.82
C SER A 40 -10.90 9.83 -5.41
N LEU A 41 -9.82 9.74 -4.63
CA LEU A 41 -9.75 10.28 -3.28
C LEU A 41 -9.38 11.77 -3.34
N SER A 42 -9.99 12.61 -2.51
CA SER A 42 -9.72 14.05 -2.50
C SER A 42 -8.43 14.40 -1.74
N LYS A 43 -8.25 13.83 -0.55
CA LYS A 43 -7.15 14.13 0.38
C LYS A 43 -5.97 13.16 0.30
N TYR A 44 -6.23 11.87 0.13
CA TYR A 44 -5.21 10.82 0.26
C TYR A 44 -4.78 10.24 -1.08
N TRP A 45 -3.57 9.70 -1.14
CA TRP A 45 -3.08 8.95 -2.30
C TRP A 45 -3.39 7.45 -2.21
N GLY A 46 -3.43 6.91 -0.99
CA GLY A 46 -3.88 5.56 -0.66
C GLY A 46 -4.74 5.57 0.60
N MET A 47 -5.37 4.44 0.89
CA MET A 47 -6.03 4.19 2.16
C MET A 47 -6.19 2.68 2.37
N TYR A 48 -5.77 2.20 3.52
CA TYR A 48 -6.09 0.88 4.02
C TYR A 48 -7.24 0.93 5.04
N ILE A 49 -8.29 0.13 4.81
CA ILE A 49 -9.43 0.03 5.73
C ILE A 49 -9.37 -1.29 6.49
N TRP A 50 -9.19 -1.20 7.80
CA TRP A 50 -9.31 -2.30 8.76
C TRP A 50 -10.69 -2.25 9.44
N PRO A 51 -11.32 -3.40 9.82
CA PRO A 51 -10.86 -4.79 9.65
C PRO A 51 -11.23 -5.41 8.29
N ASP A 52 -11.85 -4.65 7.39
CA ASP A 52 -12.35 -5.17 6.09
C ASP A 52 -11.23 -5.54 5.10
N ASN A 53 -9.98 -5.17 5.41
CA ASN A 53 -8.77 -5.38 4.60
C ASN A 53 -8.96 -4.87 3.16
N ILE A 54 -9.40 -3.61 3.03
CA ILE A 54 -9.59 -2.96 1.73
C ILE A 54 -8.43 -2.01 1.47
N LEU A 55 -7.68 -2.27 0.40
CA LEU A 55 -6.65 -1.37 -0.11
C LEU A 55 -7.23 -0.49 -1.22
N ILE A 56 -7.29 0.81 -0.98
CA ILE A 56 -7.76 1.82 -1.92
C ILE A 56 -6.57 2.63 -2.43
N VAL A 57 -6.46 2.81 -3.75
CA VAL A 57 -5.41 3.64 -4.37
C VAL A 57 -6.05 4.72 -5.25
N ASN A 58 -5.50 5.93 -5.19
CA ASN A 58 -6.03 7.10 -5.86
C ASN A 58 -5.83 7.03 -7.39
N THR A 59 -6.91 7.18 -8.16
CA THR A 59 -6.88 7.16 -9.64
C THR A 59 -6.14 8.35 -10.27
N ARG A 60 -5.82 9.37 -9.48
CA ARG A 60 -5.05 10.55 -9.92
C ARG A 60 -3.55 10.28 -10.09
N ILE A 61 -3.03 9.16 -9.57
CA ILE A 61 -1.62 8.80 -9.72
C ILE A 61 -1.28 8.60 -11.20
N ARG A 62 -0.12 9.13 -11.62
CA ARG A 62 0.36 9.11 -13.01
C ARG A 62 1.68 8.36 -13.22
N SER A 63 2.29 7.83 -12.15
CA SER A 63 3.56 7.10 -12.20
C SER A 63 3.42 5.72 -11.56
N VAL A 64 3.99 4.70 -12.20
CA VAL A 64 4.07 3.34 -11.64
C VAL A 64 4.85 3.36 -10.33
N ASP A 65 5.98 4.10 -10.28
CA ASP A 65 6.81 4.23 -9.08
C ASP A 65 6.00 4.80 -7.91
N PHE A 66 5.25 5.88 -8.15
CA PHE A 66 4.44 6.50 -7.10
C PHE A 66 3.26 5.61 -6.69
N MET A 67 2.66 4.88 -7.63
CA MET A 67 1.62 3.88 -7.31
C MET A 67 2.17 2.78 -6.40
N LEU A 68 3.36 2.26 -6.68
CA LEU A 68 3.99 1.23 -5.86
C LEU A 68 4.36 1.75 -4.47
N LYS A 69 4.86 2.97 -4.36
CA LYS A 69 5.13 3.62 -3.05
C LYS A 69 3.88 3.74 -2.22
N VAL A 70 2.78 4.22 -2.82
CA VAL A 70 1.48 4.31 -2.14
C VAL A 70 0.98 2.93 -1.72
N ILE A 71 1.08 1.91 -2.57
CA ILE A 71 0.69 0.54 -2.19
C ILE A 71 1.55 0.05 -1.03
N ALA A 72 2.87 0.26 -1.08
CA ALA A 72 3.78 -0.13 -0.01
C ALA A 72 3.46 0.58 1.31
N HIS A 73 3.16 1.88 1.27
CA HIS A 73 2.72 2.67 2.43
C HIS A 73 1.52 2.02 3.12
N GLU A 74 0.47 1.71 2.36
CA GLU A 74 -0.73 1.07 2.90
C GLU A 74 -0.49 -0.40 3.33
N MET A 75 0.48 -1.09 2.72
CA MET A 75 0.89 -2.42 3.15
C MET A 75 1.61 -2.41 4.50
N ILE A 76 2.31 -1.34 4.86
CA ILE A 76 2.92 -1.19 6.20
C ILE A 76 1.82 -1.10 7.26
N HIS A 77 0.79 -0.27 7.04
CA HIS A 77 -0.39 -0.21 7.90
C HIS A 77 -1.06 -1.59 8.03
N SER A 78 -1.25 -2.28 6.90
CA SER A 78 -1.83 -3.62 6.85
C SER A 78 -1.01 -4.66 7.63
N ALA A 79 0.32 -4.60 7.54
CA ALA A 79 1.22 -5.46 8.30
C ALA A 79 1.11 -5.18 9.80
N TRP A 80 1.07 -3.90 10.19
CA TRP A 80 0.93 -3.52 11.59
C TRP A 80 -0.36 -4.08 12.21
N GLU A 81 -1.51 -3.81 11.57
CA GLU A 81 -2.83 -4.28 11.99
C GLU A 81 -2.94 -5.81 12.07
N THR A 82 -2.14 -6.53 11.29
CA THR A 82 -2.12 -8.01 11.26
C THR A 82 -1.26 -8.62 12.39
N ASN A 83 -0.26 -7.89 12.87
CA ASN A 83 0.75 -8.41 13.80
C ASN A 83 0.67 -7.81 15.21
N ALA A 84 0.13 -6.60 15.35
CA ALA A 84 -0.03 -5.91 16.62
C ALA A 84 -1.37 -5.15 16.65
N PRO A 85 -2.53 -5.85 16.69
CA PRO A 85 -3.85 -5.24 16.74
C PRO A 85 -4.05 -4.55 18.10
N CYS A 86 -3.59 -3.31 18.25
CA CYS A 86 -3.76 -2.49 19.45
C CYS A 86 -4.47 -1.18 19.10
N ALA A 87 -5.49 -0.89 19.91
CA ALA A 87 -6.62 -0.01 19.62
C ALA A 87 -6.41 1.51 19.86
N SER A 88 -5.23 2.06 19.59
CA SER A 88 -5.07 3.51 19.74
C SER A 88 -3.99 4.04 18.79
N ASP A 89 -4.46 4.89 17.88
CA ASP A 89 -3.72 5.70 16.91
C ASP A 89 -3.25 4.99 15.61
N HIS A 90 -4.24 4.60 14.81
CA HIS A 90 -4.06 3.87 13.54
C HIS A 90 -3.58 4.76 12.36
N GLU A 91 -3.35 6.06 12.60
CA GLU A 91 -2.87 7.02 11.59
C GLU A 91 -1.42 7.48 11.82
N LEU A 92 -0.73 6.98 12.87
CA LEU A 92 0.60 7.49 13.21
C LEU A 92 1.70 6.79 12.40
N HIS A 93 2.48 7.59 11.66
CA HIS A 93 3.80 7.22 11.16
C HIS A 93 4.81 7.23 12.32
N ASP A 94 4.59 6.34 13.28
CA ASP A 94 5.40 6.19 14.47
C ASP A 94 6.81 5.65 14.15
N GLY A 95 7.64 5.42 15.17
CA GLY A 95 8.99 4.90 14.98
C GLY A 95 9.02 3.55 14.26
N ASN A 96 8.01 2.69 14.46
CA ASN A 96 7.94 1.36 13.83
C ASN A 96 7.53 1.46 12.36
N PHE A 97 6.56 2.33 12.05
CA PHE A 97 6.21 2.64 10.67
C PHE A 97 7.43 3.11 9.90
N ASN A 98 8.17 4.09 10.43
CA ASN A 98 9.35 4.64 9.77
C ASN A 98 10.46 3.59 9.60
N ALA A 99 10.70 2.75 10.61
CA ALA A 99 11.68 1.67 10.50
C ALA A 99 11.31 0.66 9.40
N LEU A 100 10.04 0.27 9.28
CA LEU A 100 9.58 -0.59 8.20
C LEU A 100 9.67 0.11 6.84
N ALA A 101 9.25 1.37 6.75
CA ALA A 101 9.36 2.18 5.54
C ALA A 101 10.80 2.26 5.02
N ASP A 102 11.79 2.42 5.90
CA ASP A 102 13.21 2.45 5.55
C ASP A 102 13.69 1.11 4.98
N VAL A 103 13.30 -0.01 5.59
CA VAL A 103 13.62 -1.35 5.08
C VAL A 103 13.02 -1.53 3.68
N ILE A 104 11.73 -1.21 3.50
CA ILE A 104 11.07 -1.32 2.20
C ILE A 104 11.75 -0.42 1.14
N CYS A 105 12.11 0.81 1.50
CA CYS A 105 12.84 1.71 0.60
C CYS A 105 14.20 1.16 0.21
N HIS A 106 14.93 0.54 1.15
CA HIS A 106 16.21 -0.09 0.88
C HIS A 106 16.08 -1.25 -0.11
N GLU A 107 15.15 -2.18 0.15
CA GLU A 107 14.87 -3.34 -0.71
C GLU A 107 14.46 -2.91 -2.14
N MET A 108 13.64 -1.86 -2.24
CA MET A 108 13.18 -1.33 -3.53
C MET A 108 14.16 -0.35 -4.18
N LYS A 109 15.26 -0.01 -3.50
CA LYS A 109 16.25 1.01 -3.93
C LYS A 109 15.62 2.38 -4.20
N TRP A 110 14.56 2.72 -3.46
CA TRP A 110 13.86 3.99 -3.59
C TRP A 110 14.61 5.11 -2.85
N LYS A 111 14.71 6.26 -3.50
CA LYS A 111 15.16 7.51 -2.88
C LYS A 111 13.93 8.35 -2.55
N GLY A 112 13.75 8.72 -1.28
CA GLY A 112 12.70 9.65 -0.84
C GLY A 112 11.47 9.03 -0.18
N GLY A 113 11.56 7.80 0.33
CA GLY A 113 10.49 7.20 1.14
C GLY A 113 9.38 6.51 0.35
N VAL A 114 8.43 5.93 1.10
CA VAL A 114 7.14 5.41 0.64
C VAL A 114 6.01 6.38 0.92
#